data_AF-A0A0Q8J7F9-F1
#
_entry.id   AF-A0A0Q8J7F9-F1
#
_cell.length_a   1.000
_cell.length_b   1.000
_cell.length_c   1.000
_cell.angle_alpha   90.00
_cell.angle_beta   90.00
_cell.angle_gamma   90.00
#
_symmetry.space_group_name_H-M   'P 1'
#
loop_
_entity.id
_entity.type
_entity.pdbx_description
1 polymer ?
#
loop_
_entity_poly.entity_id
_entity_poly.type
_entity_poly.pdbx_seq_one_letter_code
_entity_poly.pdbx_strand_id
1 'polypeptide(L)' 'MIVTLDHLRRVPGFGVREGFCAQGGREWFAYYGLDWSAFVRDGIEAEAIEATGDALGLHLIAFARAEAARGQQ' A
#
# COMPACT_ATOMS: atom_id res chain seq x y z
N MET A 1 11.43 -1.84 -3.31
CA MET A 1 10.48 -1.73 -4.44
C MET A 1 9.47 -0.67 -4.08
N ILE A 2 9.05 0.13 -5.05
CA ILE A 2 8.11 1.23 -4.79
C ILE A 2 6.68 0.69 -4.78
N VAL A 3 5.99 0.90 -3.65
CA VAL A 3 4.55 0.73 -3.52
C VAL A 3 3.91 2.08 -3.83
N THR A 4 2.94 2.11 -4.75
CA THR A 4 2.27 3.34 -5.17
C THR A 4 0.78 3.31 -4.83
N LEU A 5 0.13 4.46 -5.00
CA LEU A 5 -1.32 4.59 -4.84
C LEU A 5 -2.13 3.65 -5.76
N ASP A 6 -1.58 3.29 -6.94
CA ASP A 6 -2.22 2.34 -7.85
C ASP A 6 -2.37 0.96 -7.20
N HIS A 7 -1.30 0.46 -6.58
CA HIS A 7 -1.33 -0.79 -5.83
C HIS A 7 -2.36 -0.73 -4.69
N LEU A 8 -2.44 0.39 -3.96
CA LEU A 8 -3.39 0.56 -2.85
C LEU A 8 -4.86 0.59 -3.30
N ARG A 9 -5.13 1.04 -4.54
CA ARG A 9 -6.48 1.03 -5.11
C ARG A 9 -6.88 -0.33 -5.68
N ARG A 10 -5.91 -1.11 -6.16
CA ARG A 10 -6.14 -2.40 -6.84
C ARG A 10 -6.00 -3.61 -5.91
N VAL A 11 -5.33 -3.45 -4.77
CA VAL A 11 -5.21 -4.51 -3.77
C VAL A 11 -6.62 -4.95 -3.32
N PRO A 12 -6.91 -6.26 -3.31
CA PRO A 12 -8.17 -6.75 -2.77
C PRO A 12 -8.29 -6.36 -1.28
N GLY A 13 -9.46 -5.87 -0.89
CA GLY A 13 -9.71 -5.44 0.48
C GLY A 13 -9.74 -6.61 1.47
N PHE A 14 -9.41 -6.33 2.74
CA PHE A 14 -9.47 -7.32 3.84
C PHE A 14 -10.87 -7.51 4.45
N GLY A 15 -11.89 -6.81 3.95
CA GLY A 15 -13.25 -6.84 4.50
C GLY A 15 -14.33 -7.00 3.42
N VAL A 16 -15.60 -6.81 3.81
CA VAL A 16 -16.79 -6.93 2.93
C VAL A 16 -16.83 -5.86 1.83
N ARG A 17 -16.09 -4.76 1.98
CA ARG A 17 -15.90 -3.74 0.94
C ARG A 17 -14.56 -3.93 0.24
N GLU A 18 -14.64 -3.99 -1.09
CA GLU A 18 -13.50 -4.12 -1.99
C GLU A 18 -12.67 -2.82 -1.98
N GLY A 19 -11.38 -2.94 -1.68
CA GLY A 19 -10.40 -1.86 -1.79
C GLY A 19 -10.26 -0.95 -0.58
N PHE A 20 -9.06 -0.40 -0.40
CA PHE A 20 -8.83 0.68 0.54
C PHE A 20 -9.49 1.96 0.03
N CYS A 21 -10.45 2.50 0.78
CA CYS A 21 -10.86 3.88 0.55
C CYS A 21 -9.67 4.80 0.86
N ALA A 22 -9.49 5.86 0.05
CA ALA A 22 -8.38 6.80 0.24
C ALA A 22 -8.34 7.41 1.66
N GLN A 23 -9.50 7.50 2.30
CA GLN A 23 -9.63 7.93 3.69
C GLN A 23 -8.99 6.94 4.67
N GLY A 24 -9.35 5.65 4.60
CA GLY A 24 -8.78 4.62 5.49
C GLY A 24 -7.28 4.44 5.28
N GLY A 25 -6.79 4.59 4.03
CA GLY A 25 -5.37 4.56 3.73
C GLY A 25 -4.66 5.74 4.38
N ARG A 26 -5.21 6.95 4.26
CA ARG A 26 -4.65 8.15 4.89
C ARG A 26 -4.60 8.06 6.42
N GLU A 27 -5.65 7.53 7.06
CA GLU A 27 -5.69 7.35 8.52
C GLU A 27 -4.64 6.34 8.98
N TRP A 28 -4.50 5.22 8.27
CA TRP A 28 -3.46 4.23 8.53
C TRP A 28 -2.06 4.84 8.39
N PHE A 29 -1.78 5.55 7.29
CA PHE A 29 -0.50 6.24 7.09
C PHE A 29 -0.21 7.22 8.24
N ALA A 30 -1.20 8.02 8.65
CA ALA A 30 -1.05 8.95 9.78
C ALA A 30 -0.77 8.24 11.11
N TYR A 31 -1.40 7.07 11.34
CA TYR A 31 -1.20 6.27 12.55
C TYR A 31 0.26 5.77 12.68
N TYR A 32 0.87 5.35 11.57
CA TYR A 32 2.27 4.89 11.54
C TYR A 32 3.28 6.02 11.31
N GLY A 33 2.83 7.28 11.19
CA GLY A 33 3.70 8.43 10.92
C GLY A 33 4.29 8.45 9.50
N LEU A 34 3.62 7.80 8.54
CA LEU A 34 4.01 7.76 7.14
C LEU A 34 3.42 8.94 6.36
N ASP A 35 4.19 9.48 5.41
CA ASP A 35 3.80 10.63 4.60
C ASP A 35 2.85 10.25 3.46
N TRP A 36 1.54 10.42 3.67
CA TRP A 36 0.52 10.18 2.65
C TRP A 36 0.73 11.01 1.38
N SER A 37 1.09 12.29 1.53
CA SER A 37 1.30 13.18 0.38
C SER A 37 2.50 12.78 -0.47
N ALA A 38 3.58 12.30 0.14
CA ALA A 38 4.72 11.76 -0.59
C ALA A 38 4.34 10.44 -1.28
N PHE A 39 3.63 9.56 -0.58
CA PHE A 39 3.14 8.30 -1.13
C PHE A 39 2.27 8.47 -2.39
N VAL A 40 1.38 9.47 -2.40
CA VAL A 40 0.51 9.72 -3.57
C VAL A 40 1.30 10.22 -4.78
N ARG A 41 2.38 10.97 -4.57
CA ARG A 41 3.19 11.56 -5.66
C ARG A 41 4.25 10.60 -6.19
N ASP A 42 5.03 10.03 -5.28
CA ASP A 42 6.25 9.28 -5.60
C ASP A 42 6.15 7.80 -5.19
N GLY A 43 5.17 7.44 -4.37
CA GLY A 43 5.09 6.14 -3.72
C GLY A 43 5.94 6.07 -2.45
N ILE A 44 6.05 4.89 -1.86
CA ILE A 44 6.88 4.61 -0.69
C ILE A 44 7.58 3.27 -0.84
N GLU A 45 8.75 3.13 -0.25
CA GLU A 45 9.46 1.85 -0.22
C GLU A 45 8.66 0.79 0.56
N ALA A 46 8.61 -0.41 -0.01
CA ALA A 46 7.99 -1.56 0.64
C ALA A 46 8.59 -1.84 2.02
N GLU A 47 9.89 -1.65 2.23
CA GLU A 47 10.55 -1.81 3.53
C GLU A 47 10.02 -0.86 4.60
N ALA A 48 9.65 0.37 4.23
CA ALA A 48 9.08 1.34 5.18
C ALA A 48 7.70 0.90 5.66
N ILE A 49 6.92 0.26 4.77
CA ILE A 49 5.64 -0.36 5.13
C ILE A 49 5.87 -1.65 5.93
N GLU A 50 6.86 -2.47 5.56
CA GLU A 50 7.17 -3.75 6.23
C GLU A 50 7.63 -3.51 7.67
N ALA A 51 8.35 -2.42 7.92
CA ALA A 51 8.79 -1.99 9.25
C ALA A 51 7.63 -1.67 10.21
N THR A 52 6.43 -1.35 9.69
CA THR A 52 5.23 -1.18 10.53
C THR A 52 4.76 -2.49 11.17
N GLY A 53 5.12 -3.64 10.58
CA GLY A 53 4.71 -4.97 11.03
C GLY A 53 3.21 -5.25 10.87
N ASP A 54 2.47 -4.37 10.20
CA ASP A 54 1.03 -4.46 10.12
C ASP A 54 0.57 -5.43 9.03
N ALA A 55 -0.45 -6.24 9.34
CA ALA A 55 -0.97 -7.24 8.41
C ALA A 55 -1.44 -6.60 7.09
N LEU A 56 -1.94 -5.37 7.16
CA LEU A 56 -2.39 -4.60 6.01
C LEU A 56 -1.24 -4.22 5.08
N GLY A 57 -0.19 -3.66 5.66
CA GLY A 57 1.01 -3.25 4.96
C GLY A 57 1.66 -4.44 4.27
N LEU A 58 1.77 -5.57 4.98
CA LEU A 58 2.32 -6.81 4.44
C LEU A 58 1.55 -7.32 3.21
N HIS A 59 0.22 -7.26 3.24
CA HIS A 59 -0.59 -7.68 2.10
C HIS A 59 -0.52 -6.73 0.91
N LEU A 60 -0.46 -5.42 1.17
CA LEU A 60 -0.21 -4.42 0.12
C LEU A 60 1.14 -4.66 -0.56
N ILE A 61 2.19 -4.93 0.22
CA ILE A 61 3.52 -5.27 -0.30
C ILE A 61 3.46 -6.55 -1.13
N ALA A 62 2.79 -7.59 -0.65
CA ALA A 62 2.66 -8.86 -1.37
C ALA A 62 1.95 -8.67 -2.73
N PHE A 63 0.86 -7.89 -2.75
CA PHE A 63 0.14 -7.56 -3.98
C PHE A 63 1.00 -6.73 -4.94
N ALA A 64 1.67 -5.69 -4.42
CA ALA A 64 2.57 -4.86 -5.21
C ALA A 64 3.71 -5.69 -5.82
N ARG A 65 4.31 -6.61 -5.05
CA ARG A 65 5.34 -7.55 -5.55
C ARG A 65 4.78 -8.44 -6.67
N ALA A 66 3.55 -8.94 -6.52
CA ALA A 66 2.91 -9.77 -7.54
C ALA A 66 2.62 -8.98 -8.83
N GLU A 67 2.13 -7.74 -8.71
CA GLU A 67 1.91 -6.86 -9.86
C GLU A 67 3.22 -6.45 -10.52
N ALA A 68 4.28 -6.15 -9.75
CA ALA A 68 5.60 -5.87 -10.30
C ALA A 68 6.18 -7.07 -11.07
N ALA A 69 5.96 -8.29 -10.57
CA ALA A 69 6.33 -9.52 -11.26
C ALA A 69 5.49 -9.77 -12.53
N ARG A 70 4.23 -9.29 -12.57
CA ARG A 70 3.32 -9.42 -13.73
C ARG A 70 3.50 -8.33 -14.78
N GLY A 71 3.86 -7.12 -14.37
CA GLY A 71 4.03 -5.93 -15.23
C GLY A 71 5.40 -5.82 -15.91
N GLN A 72 6.31 -6.78 -15.66
CA GLN A 72 7.58 -6.92 -16.37
C GLN A 72 7.42 -7.80 -17.64
N GLN A 73 6.35 -7.60 -18.42
CA GLN A 73 6.17 -8.21 -19.75
C GLN A 73 5.92 -7.16 -20.82
#